data_AF-A0A2E5KYS6-F1
#
_entry.id   AF-A0A2E5KYS6-F1
#
_cell.length_a   1.000
_cell.length_b   1.000
_cell.length_c   1.000
_cell.angle_alpha   90.00
_cell.angle_beta   90.00
_cell.angle_gamma   90.00
#
_symmetry.space_group_name_H-M   'P 1'
#
loop_
_entity.id
_entity.type
_entity.pdbx_description
1 polymer ?
#
loop_
_entity_poly.entity_id
_entity_poly.type
_entity_poly.pdbx_seq_one_letter_code
_entity_poly.pdbx_strand_id
1 'polypeptide(L)'
;MSTQQITQFDSGDADLRADIRRMGEMLGDSLRNLWGEELYELIEYVRATTRELKESPNQKLHDELIKKLDESSLWHVIRMVRPFTSYFHLANVAEQYHRIEFKGVAGARLEWLEEAFDRVRAADIPRDEVRDVIERIEVRPVYTAHPTEAARRSILNKLRRVGELLNDRSNPILLGSEKRRIDRRLSEVIEKILQTDELRHVRPQPVDEARNIIYYMEDMFRFAIAEVEEALDDQLETLDISRSPSTRARRFGTWVAGASTFSQRTRPAGERALLLSINGVATGLKNTG
;
A
#
# COMPACT_ATOMS: atom_id res chain seq x y z
N MET A 1 -23.55 -17.77 4.63
CA MET A 1 -23.69 -17.05 5.92
C MET A 1 -24.48 -15.78 5.65
N SER A 2 -25.55 -15.55 6.42
CA SER A 2 -26.66 -14.62 6.12
C SER A 2 -26.41 -13.17 6.54
N THR A 3 -26.98 -12.24 5.77
CA THR A 3 -26.81 -10.78 5.67
C THR A 3 -27.22 -9.94 6.90
N GLN A 4 -27.37 -10.51 8.10
CA GLN A 4 -28.00 -9.80 9.24
C GLN A 4 -27.16 -9.66 10.52
N GLN A 5 -25.85 -9.97 10.51
CA GLN A 5 -24.98 -9.78 11.69
C GLN A 5 -23.90 -8.67 11.55
N ILE A 6 -23.94 -7.83 10.50
CA ILE A 6 -22.88 -6.84 10.20
C ILE A 6 -23.30 -5.40 10.58
N THR A 7 -24.21 -5.20 11.53
CA THR A 7 -24.83 -3.87 11.75
C THR A 7 -24.13 -2.98 12.79
N GLN A 8 -22.91 -3.31 13.23
CA GLN A 8 -22.09 -2.44 14.10
C GLN A 8 -20.70 -2.10 13.53
N PHE A 9 -20.36 -2.59 12.33
CA PHE A 9 -19.11 -2.28 11.60
C PHE A 9 -19.35 -1.50 10.28
N ASP A 10 -20.58 -1.04 10.03
CA ASP A 10 -21.10 -0.78 8.68
C ASP A 10 -20.73 0.58 8.07
N SER A 11 -20.30 1.59 8.86
CA SER A 11 -19.99 2.92 8.32
C SER A 11 -18.64 2.99 7.59
N GLY A 12 -17.58 2.42 8.17
CA GLY A 12 -16.25 2.37 7.54
C GLY A 12 -16.22 1.50 6.28
N ASP A 13 -17.06 0.45 6.24
CA ASP A 13 -17.23 -0.37 5.04
C ASP A 13 -18.10 0.34 3.98
N ALA A 14 -19.08 1.15 4.39
CA ALA A 14 -19.92 1.91 3.45
C ALA A 14 -19.12 2.96 2.65
N ASP A 15 -18.28 3.75 3.34
CA ASP A 15 -17.44 4.77 2.69
C ASP A 15 -16.35 4.14 1.81
N LEU A 16 -15.68 3.09 2.31
CA LEU A 16 -14.76 2.28 1.52
C LEU A 16 -15.42 1.74 0.24
N ARG A 17 -16.58 1.11 0.36
CA ARG A 17 -17.32 0.59 -0.81
C ARG A 17 -17.74 1.72 -1.74
N ALA A 18 -18.06 2.91 -1.23
CA ALA A 18 -18.42 4.05 -2.06
C ALA A 18 -17.22 4.56 -2.88
N ASP A 19 -16.04 4.61 -2.29
CA ASP A 19 -14.80 5.00 -2.97
C ASP A 19 -14.37 3.96 -4.00
N ILE A 20 -14.44 2.66 -3.66
CA ILE A 20 -14.16 1.57 -4.61
C ILE A 20 -15.11 1.65 -5.81
N ARG A 21 -16.42 1.85 -5.58
CA ARG A 21 -17.40 2.01 -6.66
C ARG A 21 -17.07 3.21 -7.54
N ARG A 22 -16.79 4.37 -6.95
CA ARG A 22 -16.43 5.59 -7.68
C ARG A 22 -15.19 5.39 -8.55
N MET A 23 -14.14 4.79 -8.01
CA MET A 23 -12.94 4.51 -8.78
C MET A 23 -13.18 3.47 -9.88
N GLY A 24 -14.05 2.49 -9.63
CA GLY A 24 -14.50 1.53 -10.64
C GLY A 24 -15.25 2.18 -11.80
N GLU A 25 -16.12 3.15 -11.53
CA GLU A 25 -16.81 3.96 -12.55
C GLU A 25 -15.81 4.79 -13.36
N MET A 26 -14.90 5.50 -12.70
CA MET A 26 -13.84 6.28 -13.36
C MET A 26 -12.91 5.40 -14.22
N LEU A 27 -12.63 4.18 -13.75
CA LEU A 27 -11.88 3.19 -14.51
C LEU A 27 -12.65 2.78 -15.76
N GLY A 28 -13.94 2.44 -15.63
CA GLY A 28 -14.82 2.11 -16.75
C GLY A 28 -14.88 3.22 -17.81
N ASP A 29 -15.04 4.47 -17.38
CA ASP A 29 -15.03 5.62 -18.28
C ASP A 29 -13.68 5.78 -19.00
N SER A 30 -12.58 5.58 -18.28
CA SER A 30 -11.24 5.62 -18.87
C SER A 30 -11.03 4.51 -19.90
N LEU A 31 -11.58 3.31 -19.66
CA LEU A 31 -11.51 2.19 -20.60
C LEU A 31 -12.25 2.47 -21.89
N ARG A 32 -13.50 2.96 -21.78
CA ARG A 32 -14.30 3.36 -22.95
C ARG A 32 -13.59 4.43 -23.78
N ASN A 33 -13.05 5.45 -23.11
CA ASN A 33 -12.36 6.55 -23.79
C ASN A 33 -11.05 6.13 -24.48
N LEU A 34 -10.28 5.23 -23.86
CA LEU A 34 -8.97 4.84 -24.40
C LEU A 34 -9.05 3.71 -25.42
N TRP A 35 -9.92 2.71 -25.19
CA TRP A 35 -9.90 1.45 -25.93
C TRP A 35 -11.26 1.05 -26.52
N GLY A 36 -12.28 1.91 -26.38
CA GLY A 36 -13.59 1.73 -26.99
C GLY A 36 -14.54 0.82 -26.21
N GLU A 37 -15.79 0.79 -26.67
CA GLU A 37 -16.88 0.06 -26.01
C GLU A 37 -16.69 -1.47 -26.08
N GLU A 38 -16.19 -1.98 -27.20
CA GLU A 38 -16.06 -3.43 -27.42
C GLU A 38 -15.16 -4.10 -26.36
N LEU A 39 -14.02 -3.49 -26.03
CA LEU A 39 -13.14 -4.01 -24.98
C LEU A 39 -13.78 -3.89 -23.60
N TYR A 40 -14.48 -2.78 -23.32
CA TYR A 40 -15.18 -2.58 -22.06
C TYR A 40 -16.27 -3.64 -21.85
N GLU A 41 -17.08 -3.91 -22.87
CA GLU A 41 -18.12 -4.94 -22.84
C GLU A 41 -17.53 -6.34 -22.60
N LEU A 42 -16.39 -6.67 -23.23
CA LEU A 42 -15.70 -7.94 -22.98
C LEU A 42 -15.24 -8.04 -21.52
N ILE A 43 -14.63 -6.98 -20.97
CA ILE A 43 -14.18 -6.93 -19.57
C ILE A 43 -15.36 -7.15 -18.62
N GLU A 44 -16.46 -6.43 -18.84
CA GLU A 44 -17.65 -6.53 -17.99
C GLU A 44 -18.33 -7.90 -18.09
N TYR A 45 -18.39 -8.48 -19.29
CA TYR A 45 -18.87 -9.85 -19.50
C TYR A 45 -18.03 -10.86 -18.70
N VAL A 46 -16.70 -10.77 -18.78
CA VAL A 46 -15.80 -11.66 -18.04
C VAL A 46 -15.95 -11.45 -16.53
N ARG A 47 -16.02 -10.20 -16.06
CA ARG A 47 -16.21 -9.86 -14.64
C ARG A 47 -17.51 -10.42 -14.08
N ALA A 48 -18.63 -10.23 -14.79
CA ALA A 48 -19.94 -10.70 -14.36
C ALA A 48 -20.01 -12.22 -14.35
N THR A 49 -19.57 -12.86 -15.43
CA THR A 49 -19.61 -14.31 -15.60
C THR A 49 -18.74 -15.02 -14.56
N THR A 50 -17.51 -14.54 -14.33
CA THR A 50 -16.61 -15.13 -13.31
C THR A 50 -17.13 -14.96 -11.90
N ARG A 51 -17.82 -13.85 -11.59
CA ARG A 51 -18.49 -13.66 -10.31
C ARG A 51 -19.64 -14.66 -10.13
N GLU A 52 -20.48 -14.82 -11.13
CA GLU A 52 -21.59 -15.78 -11.09
C GLU A 52 -21.09 -17.21 -10.90
N LEU A 53 -20.07 -17.63 -11.66
CA LEU A 53 -19.45 -18.95 -11.51
C LEU A 53 -18.87 -19.21 -10.12
N LYS A 54 -18.38 -18.17 -9.44
CA LYS A 54 -17.89 -18.25 -8.06
C LYS A 54 -19.03 -18.44 -7.06
N GLU A 55 -20.15 -17.76 -7.27
CA GLU A 55 -21.33 -17.84 -6.39
C GLU A 55 -22.14 -19.13 -6.66
N SER A 56 -22.18 -19.61 -7.90
CA SER A 56 -22.95 -20.77 -8.34
C SER A 56 -22.24 -21.47 -9.51
N PRO A 57 -21.47 -22.54 -9.25
CA PRO A 57 -20.76 -23.27 -10.30
C PRO A 57 -21.71 -23.79 -11.39
N ASN A 58 -21.44 -23.42 -12.65
CA ASN A 58 -22.26 -23.80 -13.80
C ASN A 58 -21.37 -24.12 -15.01
N GLN A 59 -21.36 -25.39 -15.42
CA GLN A 59 -20.50 -25.84 -16.53
C GLN A 59 -20.85 -25.17 -17.87
N LYS A 60 -22.14 -24.95 -18.15
CA LYS A 60 -22.56 -24.33 -19.41
C LYS A 60 -22.06 -22.89 -19.51
N LEU A 61 -22.21 -22.14 -18.42
CA LEU A 61 -21.75 -20.76 -18.35
C LEU A 61 -20.21 -20.67 -18.43
N HIS A 62 -19.50 -21.63 -17.84
CA HIS A 62 -18.05 -21.75 -18.00
C HIS A 62 -17.66 -21.98 -19.46
N ASP A 63 -18.34 -22.90 -20.16
CA ASP A 63 -18.04 -23.21 -21.56
C ASP A 63 -18.38 -22.02 -22.49
N GLU A 64 -19.44 -21.27 -22.19
CA GLU A 64 -19.79 -20.02 -22.88
C GLU A 64 -18.75 -18.92 -22.68
N LEU A 65 -18.21 -18.78 -21.47
CA LEU A 65 -17.10 -17.86 -21.18
C LEU A 65 -15.87 -18.20 -22.03
N ILE A 66 -15.45 -19.47 -22.03
CA ILE A 66 -14.28 -19.92 -22.78
C ILE A 66 -14.49 -19.69 -24.28
N LYS A 67 -15.65 -20.08 -24.82
CA LYS A 67 -16.00 -19.85 -26.21
C LYS A 67 -15.92 -18.36 -26.59
N LYS A 68 -16.46 -17.46 -25.75
CA LYS A 68 -16.42 -16.02 -25.99
C LYS A 68 -14.99 -15.47 -26.01
N LEU A 69 -14.12 -15.99 -25.15
CA LEU A 69 -12.70 -15.63 -25.13
C LEU A 69 -11.96 -16.14 -26.37
N ASP A 70 -12.25 -17.36 -26.82
CA ASP A 70 -11.66 -17.95 -28.03
C ASP A 70 -12.10 -17.22 -29.31
N GLU A 71 -13.33 -16.71 -29.35
CA GLU A 71 -13.86 -15.90 -30.45
C GLU A 71 -13.36 -14.44 -30.42
N SER A 72 -12.81 -13.99 -29.30
CA SER A 72 -12.30 -12.62 -29.14
C SER A 72 -10.94 -12.45 -29.81
N SER A 73 -10.65 -11.22 -30.28
CA SER A 73 -9.33 -10.94 -30.84
C SER A 73 -8.23 -11.12 -29.78
N LEU A 74 -7.06 -11.63 -30.19
CA LEU A 74 -5.90 -11.74 -29.31
C LEU A 74 -5.53 -10.38 -28.67
N TRP A 75 -5.74 -9.29 -29.41
CA TRP A 75 -5.55 -7.94 -28.91
C TRP A 75 -6.47 -7.63 -27.72
N HIS A 76 -7.77 -7.93 -27.82
CA HIS A 76 -8.74 -7.74 -26.74
C HIS A 76 -8.40 -8.60 -25.51
N VAL A 77 -8.09 -9.87 -25.73
CA VAL A 77 -7.76 -10.82 -24.65
C VAL A 77 -6.53 -10.35 -23.86
N ILE A 78 -5.45 -9.97 -24.56
CA ILE A 78 -4.23 -9.46 -23.92
C ILE A 78 -4.52 -8.13 -23.19
N ARG A 79 -5.29 -7.24 -23.80
CA ARG A 79 -5.51 -5.89 -23.25
C ARG A 79 -6.40 -5.89 -22.01
N MET A 80 -7.33 -6.82 -21.91
CA MET A 80 -8.27 -6.98 -20.80
C MET A 80 -7.62 -7.31 -19.45
N VAL A 81 -6.44 -7.95 -19.43
CA VAL A 81 -5.75 -8.33 -18.18
C VAL A 81 -5.47 -7.12 -17.29
N ARG A 82 -5.05 -6.01 -17.91
CA ARG A 82 -4.58 -4.83 -17.22
C ARG A 82 -5.65 -4.09 -16.41
N PRO A 83 -6.86 -3.83 -16.93
CA PRO A 83 -8.00 -3.34 -16.16
C PRO A 83 -8.22 -4.06 -14.83
N PHE A 84 -8.13 -5.40 -14.82
CA PHE A 84 -8.28 -6.18 -13.60
C PHE A 84 -7.16 -5.89 -12.61
N THR A 85 -5.90 -5.88 -13.04
CA THR A 85 -4.76 -5.53 -12.19
C THR A 85 -4.88 -4.12 -11.62
N SER A 86 -5.21 -3.13 -12.46
CA SER A 86 -5.41 -1.75 -12.01
C SER A 86 -6.58 -1.62 -11.04
N TYR A 87 -7.69 -2.33 -11.26
CA TYR A 87 -8.81 -2.38 -10.31
C TYR A 87 -8.37 -2.93 -8.94
N PHE A 88 -7.62 -4.03 -8.90
CA PHE A 88 -7.11 -4.58 -7.63
C PHE A 88 -6.15 -3.62 -6.93
N HIS A 89 -5.28 -2.93 -7.67
CA HIS A 89 -4.44 -1.90 -7.08
C HIS A 89 -5.25 -0.76 -6.46
N LEU A 90 -6.29 -0.27 -7.15
CA LEU A 90 -7.16 0.79 -6.64
C LEU A 90 -7.94 0.34 -5.40
N ALA A 91 -8.51 -0.87 -5.43
CA ALA A 91 -9.20 -1.45 -4.28
C ALA A 91 -8.27 -1.59 -3.07
N ASN A 92 -7.05 -2.08 -3.27
CA ASN A 92 -6.06 -2.21 -2.21
C ASN A 92 -5.66 -0.85 -1.62
N VAL A 93 -5.47 0.17 -2.45
CA VAL A 93 -5.17 1.53 -1.97
C VAL A 93 -6.32 2.10 -1.16
N ALA A 94 -7.57 1.95 -1.63
CA ALA A 94 -8.73 2.38 -0.86
C ALA A 94 -8.83 1.65 0.48
N GLU A 95 -8.64 0.33 0.49
CA GLU A 95 -8.67 -0.45 1.73
C GLU A 95 -7.55 -0.02 2.69
N GLN A 96 -6.33 0.18 2.20
CA GLN A 96 -5.22 0.67 3.02
C GLN A 96 -5.51 2.06 3.58
N TYR A 97 -6.08 2.96 2.77
CA TYR A 97 -6.47 4.30 3.19
C TYR A 97 -7.55 4.25 4.29
N HIS A 98 -8.67 3.58 4.02
CA HIS A 98 -9.77 3.42 4.97
C HIS A 98 -9.36 2.65 6.22
N ARG A 99 -8.41 1.72 6.12
CA ARG A 99 -7.83 1.04 7.30
C ARG A 99 -7.02 2.00 8.15
N ILE A 100 -6.28 2.94 7.54
CA ILE A 100 -5.54 3.98 8.27
C ILE A 100 -6.51 4.98 8.88
N GLU A 101 -7.55 5.40 8.16
CA GLU A 101 -8.58 6.34 8.65
C GLU A 101 -9.45 5.72 9.77
N PHE A 102 -9.92 4.48 9.59
CA PHE A 102 -10.73 3.77 10.57
C PHE A 102 -9.93 3.37 11.82
N LYS A 103 -8.65 3.02 11.67
CA LYS A 103 -7.71 2.85 12.79
C LYS A 103 -6.99 4.14 13.16
N GLY A 104 -7.45 5.29 12.68
CA GLY A 104 -6.69 6.54 12.74
C GLY A 104 -7.60 7.73 12.47
N VAL A 105 -8.62 7.87 13.31
CA VAL A 105 -9.24 9.17 13.63
C VAL A 105 -8.16 10.07 14.24
N ALA A 106 -7.10 10.40 13.51
CA ALA A 106 -5.93 11.22 13.89
C ALA A 106 -5.23 10.94 15.26
N GLY A 107 -5.76 10.07 16.11
CA GLY A 107 -5.33 9.80 17.49
C GLY A 107 -4.80 8.38 17.66
N ALA A 108 -5.35 7.39 16.95
CA ALA A 108 -4.96 5.99 17.16
C ALA A 108 -3.52 5.61 16.78
N ARG A 109 -2.78 6.47 16.06
CA ARG A 109 -1.32 6.30 15.84
C ARG A 109 -0.48 6.70 17.06
N LEU A 110 -1.04 7.50 17.97
CA LEU A 110 -0.49 7.81 19.29
C LEU A 110 -1.11 6.91 20.37
N GLU A 111 -2.39 6.53 20.22
CA GLU A 111 -3.11 5.75 21.24
C GLU A 111 -2.54 4.35 21.43
N TRP A 112 -2.01 3.64 20.42
CA TRP A 112 -1.48 2.28 20.66
C TRP A 112 -0.29 2.27 21.63
N LEU A 113 0.51 3.33 21.62
CA LEU A 113 1.64 3.48 22.51
C LEU A 113 1.16 4.00 23.87
N GLU A 114 0.23 4.95 23.88
CA GLU A 114 -0.45 5.40 25.10
C GLU A 114 -1.13 4.24 25.83
N GLU A 115 -1.91 3.40 25.14
CA GLU A 115 -2.54 2.18 25.66
C GLU A 115 -1.50 1.19 26.20
N ALA A 116 -0.34 1.08 25.54
CA ALA A 116 0.73 0.23 26.04
C ALA A 116 1.30 0.78 27.34
N PHE A 117 1.50 2.09 27.46
CA PHE A 117 1.96 2.75 28.67
C PHE A 117 0.89 2.81 29.76
N ASP A 118 -0.40 2.87 29.43
CA ASP A 118 -1.51 2.69 30.36
C ASP A 118 -1.45 1.32 31.02
N ARG A 119 -1.20 0.26 30.23
CA ARG A 119 -1.00 -1.10 30.76
C ARG A 119 0.22 -1.19 31.66
N VAL A 120 1.33 -0.53 31.31
CA VAL A 120 2.53 -0.46 32.16
C VAL A 120 2.23 0.25 33.48
N ARG A 121 1.52 1.39 33.44
CA ARG A 121 1.08 2.12 34.63
C ARG A 121 0.14 1.29 35.50
N ALA A 122 -0.81 0.59 34.90
CA ALA A 122 -1.75 -0.29 35.61
C ALA A 122 -1.08 -1.51 36.25
N ALA A 123 0.06 -1.94 35.74
CA ALA A 123 0.83 -3.07 36.27
C ALA A 123 1.76 -2.69 37.43
N ASP A 124 1.86 -1.41 37.80
CA ASP A 124 2.68 -0.88 38.91
C ASP A 124 4.16 -1.33 38.84
N ILE A 125 4.70 -1.36 37.62
CA ILE A 125 6.09 -1.76 37.37
C ILE A 125 7.03 -0.65 37.86
N PRO A 126 8.10 -0.97 38.63
CA PRO A 126 9.06 0.03 39.07
C PRO A 126 9.68 0.79 37.90
N ARG A 127 9.79 2.12 38.02
CA ARG A 127 10.38 3.00 37.00
C ARG A 127 11.75 2.54 36.51
N ASP A 128 12.59 2.06 37.42
CA ASP A 128 13.94 1.58 37.09
C ASP A 128 13.91 0.37 36.14
N GLU A 129 12.93 -0.53 36.31
CA GLU A 129 12.77 -1.69 35.44
C GLU A 129 12.28 -1.29 34.05
N VAL A 130 11.34 -0.33 33.97
CA VAL A 130 10.87 0.22 32.70
C VAL A 130 12.02 0.89 31.94
N ARG A 131 12.85 1.70 32.63
CA ARG A 131 14.05 2.32 32.04
C ARG A 131 15.01 1.26 31.49
N ASP A 132 15.34 0.25 32.28
CA ASP A 132 16.27 -0.81 31.88
C ASP A 132 15.79 -1.57 30.63
N VAL A 133 14.49 -1.78 30.48
CA VAL A 133 13.89 -2.38 29.27
C VAL A 133 14.01 -1.44 28.08
N ILE A 134 13.69 -0.16 28.23
CA ILE A 134 13.76 0.84 27.16
C ILE A 134 15.20 1.04 26.66
N GLU A 135 16.19 0.94 27.53
CA GLU A 135 17.61 1.03 27.15
C GLU A 135 18.09 -0.20 26.35
N ARG A 136 17.42 -1.35 26.49
CA ARG A 136 17.80 -2.62 25.86
C ARG A 136 16.93 -3.01 24.68
N ILE A 137 15.73 -2.42 24.55
CA ILE A 137 14.79 -2.80 23.52
C ILE A 137 15.40 -2.52 22.16
N GLU A 138 15.32 -3.53 21.29
CA GLU A 138 15.81 -3.39 19.94
C GLU A 138 14.83 -3.99 18.94
N VAL A 139 14.26 -3.15 18.10
CA VAL A 139 13.39 -3.57 17.00
C VAL A 139 14.20 -3.56 15.70
N ARG A 140 14.21 -4.70 15.01
CA ARG A 140 14.92 -4.87 13.73
C ARG A 140 14.02 -5.32 12.58
N PRO A 141 13.31 -4.39 11.90
CA PRO A 141 12.60 -4.73 10.68
C PRO A 141 13.59 -5.12 9.59
N VAL A 142 13.32 -6.25 8.92
CA VAL A 142 14.18 -6.78 7.85
C VAL A 142 13.40 -6.83 6.54
N TYR A 143 13.83 -6.04 5.57
CA TYR A 143 13.23 -6.04 4.23
C TYR A 143 13.65 -7.28 3.46
N THR A 144 12.69 -7.94 2.82
CA THR A 144 12.92 -9.10 1.95
C THR A 144 12.55 -8.76 0.51
N ALA A 145 13.15 -9.48 -0.45
CA ALA A 145 12.70 -9.39 -1.83
C ALA A 145 11.35 -10.11 -1.93
N HIS A 146 10.31 -9.43 -2.39
CA HIS A 146 9.07 -10.10 -2.72
C HIS A 146 9.11 -10.51 -4.20
N PRO A 147 9.12 -11.81 -4.54
CA PRO A 147 9.36 -12.30 -5.90
C PRO A 147 8.30 -11.88 -6.92
N THR A 148 7.13 -11.40 -6.47
CA THR A 148 6.00 -11.01 -7.33
C THR A 148 5.59 -9.55 -7.22
N GLU A 149 6.14 -8.76 -6.29
CA GLU A 149 5.69 -7.38 -6.02
C GLU A 149 6.66 -6.33 -6.56
N ALA A 150 7.09 -6.51 -7.81
CA ALA A 150 7.99 -5.59 -8.49
C ALA A 150 7.25 -4.46 -9.24
N ALA A 151 6.16 -3.95 -8.65
CA ALA A 151 5.45 -2.80 -9.19
C ALA A 151 6.44 -1.66 -9.43
N ARG A 152 6.41 -1.05 -10.63
CA ARG A 152 7.37 0.02 -10.97
C ARG A 152 7.16 1.21 -10.02
N ARG A 153 8.22 1.91 -9.64
CA ARG A 153 8.15 3.15 -8.81
C ARG A 153 7.13 4.16 -9.36
N SER A 154 7.01 4.24 -10.68
CA SER A 154 6.03 5.11 -11.35
C SER A 154 4.57 4.73 -11.08
N ILE A 155 4.27 3.45 -10.80
CA ILE A 155 2.95 2.98 -10.38
C ILE A 155 2.74 3.26 -8.90
N LEU A 156 3.72 2.93 -8.05
CA LEU A 156 3.66 3.21 -6.62
C LEU A 156 3.40 4.69 -6.31
N ASN A 157 4.06 5.61 -7.03
CA ASN A 157 3.82 7.05 -6.90
C ASN A 157 2.38 7.43 -7.29
N LYS A 158 1.80 6.82 -8.32
CA LYS A 158 0.42 7.08 -8.75
C LYS A 158 -0.58 6.53 -7.75
N LEU A 159 -0.32 5.34 -7.21
CA LEU A 159 -1.14 4.73 -6.16
C LEU A 159 -1.09 5.53 -4.86
N ARG A 160 0.08 6.05 -4.45
CA ARG A 160 0.15 7.02 -3.34
C ARG A 160 -0.71 8.24 -3.62
N ARG A 161 -0.62 8.80 -4.83
CA ARG A 161 -1.42 9.97 -5.21
C ARG A 161 -2.93 9.70 -5.18
N VAL A 162 -3.37 8.49 -5.53
CA VAL A 162 -4.77 8.06 -5.35
C VAL A 162 -5.15 8.12 -3.87
N GLY A 163 -4.35 7.53 -2.97
CA GLY A 163 -4.60 7.57 -1.53
C GLY A 163 -4.67 8.99 -0.97
N GLU A 164 -3.76 9.88 -1.37
CA GLU A 164 -3.78 11.31 -1.00
C GLU A 164 -5.08 12.00 -1.45
N LEU A 165 -5.53 11.73 -2.68
CA LEU A 165 -6.76 12.34 -3.21
C LEU A 165 -8.01 11.80 -2.52
N LEU A 166 -8.04 10.52 -2.15
CA LEU A 166 -9.11 9.96 -1.33
C LEU A 166 -9.15 10.64 0.04
N ASN A 167 -7.99 10.87 0.64
CA ASN A 167 -7.87 11.61 1.90
C ASN A 167 -8.35 13.06 1.82
N ASP A 168 -7.91 13.78 0.80
CA ASP A 168 -8.38 15.15 0.60
C ASP A 168 -9.91 15.15 0.45
N ARG A 169 -10.48 14.14 -0.24
CA ARG A 169 -11.90 14.05 -0.52
C ARG A 169 -12.77 13.68 0.69
N SER A 170 -12.25 12.91 1.64
CA SER A 170 -13.00 12.49 2.83
C SER A 170 -13.28 13.66 3.78
N ASN A 171 -12.55 14.77 3.65
CA ASN A 171 -12.76 15.96 4.45
C ASN A 171 -14.23 16.46 4.39
N PRO A 172 -14.95 16.48 5.54
CA PRO A 172 -16.37 16.79 5.58
C PRO A 172 -16.68 18.26 5.27
N ILE A 173 -15.69 19.16 5.37
CA ILE A 173 -15.86 20.61 5.24
C ILE A 173 -15.79 21.06 3.76
N LEU A 174 -15.35 20.19 2.85
CA LEU A 174 -15.18 20.55 1.44
C LEU A 174 -16.49 20.90 0.73
N LEU A 175 -16.43 21.96 -0.08
CA LEU A 175 -17.50 22.36 -0.98
C LEU A 175 -17.67 21.34 -2.12
N GLY A 176 -18.87 21.27 -2.68
CA GLY A 176 -19.15 20.36 -3.81
C GLY A 176 -18.29 20.61 -5.04
N SER A 177 -17.89 21.87 -5.31
CA SER A 177 -16.96 22.22 -6.39
C SER A 177 -15.55 21.69 -6.16
N GLU A 178 -15.09 21.65 -4.91
CA GLU A 178 -13.78 21.14 -4.52
C GLU A 178 -13.76 19.62 -4.65
N LYS A 179 -14.80 18.93 -4.16
CA LYS A 179 -14.96 17.47 -4.36
C LYS A 179 -14.92 17.11 -5.85
N ARG A 180 -15.63 17.85 -6.72
CA ARG A 180 -15.56 17.64 -8.18
C ARG A 180 -14.17 17.89 -8.77
N ARG A 181 -13.38 18.82 -8.21
CA ARG A 181 -12.00 19.05 -8.67
C ARG A 181 -11.08 17.89 -8.26
N ILE A 182 -11.27 17.33 -7.07
CA ILE A 182 -10.57 16.14 -6.60
C ILE A 182 -10.94 14.95 -7.46
N ASP A 183 -12.24 14.74 -7.72
CA ASP A 183 -12.74 13.64 -8.56
C ASP A 183 -12.13 13.69 -9.97
N ARG A 184 -12.03 14.88 -10.60
CA ARG A 184 -11.32 15.01 -11.89
C ARG A 184 -9.86 14.62 -11.81
N ARG A 185 -9.13 15.06 -10.78
CA ARG A 185 -7.72 14.69 -10.57
C ARG A 185 -7.57 13.18 -10.33
N LEU A 186 -8.52 12.58 -9.62
CA LEU A 186 -8.54 11.14 -9.37
C LEU A 186 -8.72 10.37 -10.68
N SER A 187 -9.66 10.78 -11.54
CA SER A 187 -9.83 10.20 -12.88
C SER A 187 -8.56 10.32 -13.73
N GLU A 188 -7.90 11.48 -13.74
CA GLU A 188 -6.63 11.67 -14.46
C GLU A 188 -5.52 10.72 -13.99
N VAL A 189 -5.46 10.45 -12.67
CA VAL A 189 -4.45 9.54 -12.11
C VAL A 189 -4.79 8.08 -12.46
N ILE A 190 -6.06 7.69 -12.39
CA ILE A 190 -6.53 6.35 -12.79
C ILE A 190 -6.21 6.10 -14.27
N GLU A 191 -6.47 7.07 -15.14
CA GLU A 191 -6.13 6.98 -16.55
C GLU A 191 -4.61 6.83 -16.76
N LYS A 192 -3.79 7.58 -16.02
CA LYS A 192 -2.32 7.45 -16.05
C LYS A 192 -1.84 6.07 -15.59
N ILE A 193 -2.53 5.44 -14.64
CA ILE A 193 -2.25 4.05 -14.21
C ILE A 193 -2.54 3.09 -15.39
N LEU A 194 -3.72 3.21 -16.01
CA LEU A 194 -4.11 2.43 -17.20
C LEU A 194 -3.21 2.63 -18.42
N GLN A 195 -2.47 3.73 -18.51
CA GLN A 195 -1.50 3.97 -19.59
C GLN A 195 -0.04 3.60 -19.23
N THR A 196 0.34 3.60 -17.95
CA THR A 196 1.69 3.18 -17.49
C THR A 196 1.87 1.66 -17.33
N ASP A 197 2.62 1.00 -18.21
CA ASP A 197 2.84 -0.46 -18.13
C ASP A 197 3.33 -0.91 -16.73
N GLU A 198 2.46 -1.65 -16.02
CA GLU A 198 2.65 -2.07 -14.62
C GLU A 198 3.57 -3.29 -14.53
N LEU A 199 3.50 -4.17 -15.53
CA LEU A 199 4.23 -5.44 -15.56
C LEU A 199 5.66 -5.19 -16.05
N ARG A 200 6.63 -5.67 -15.29
CA ARG A 200 7.99 -5.80 -15.82
C ARG A 200 8.00 -7.00 -16.77
N HIS A 201 8.16 -6.75 -18.06
CA HIS A 201 8.34 -7.80 -19.07
C HIS A 201 9.64 -8.62 -18.87
N VAL A 202 10.55 -8.13 -18.02
CA VAL A 202 11.81 -8.79 -17.66
C VAL A 202 11.86 -8.94 -16.14
N ARG A 203 12.28 -10.12 -15.65
CA ARG A 203 12.51 -10.33 -14.21
C ARG A 203 13.39 -9.19 -13.65
N PRO A 204 12.97 -8.54 -12.55
CA PRO A 204 13.73 -7.44 -11.96
C PRO A 204 15.15 -7.89 -11.63
N GLN A 205 16.13 -7.02 -11.86
CA GLN A 205 17.48 -7.28 -11.40
C GLN A 205 17.56 -7.00 -9.89
N PRO A 206 18.50 -7.59 -9.14
CA PRO A 206 18.67 -7.30 -7.71
C PRO A 206 18.80 -5.80 -7.39
N VAL A 207 19.36 -5.01 -8.31
CA VAL A 207 19.48 -3.54 -8.19
C VAL A 207 18.13 -2.80 -8.28
N ASP A 208 17.14 -3.39 -8.93
CA ASP A 208 15.80 -2.82 -9.02
C ASP A 208 14.99 -3.04 -7.75
N GLU A 209 15.14 -4.21 -7.13
CA GLU A 209 14.57 -4.53 -5.82
C GLU A 209 15.19 -3.64 -4.74
N ALA A 210 16.52 -3.45 -4.79
CA ALA A 210 17.26 -2.53 -3.93
C ALA A 210 16.70 -1.11 -4.00
N ARG A 211 16.47 -0.57 -5.20
CA ARG A 211 15.87 0.76 -5.40
C ARG A 211 14.45 0.86 -4.87
N ASN A 212 13.67 -0.22 -4.93
CA ASN A 212 12.30 -0.23 -4.42
C ASN A 212 12.29 -0.15 -2.88
N ILE A 213 13.18 -0.91 -2.23
CA ILE A 213 13.34 -0.83 -0.77
C ILE A 213 13.81 0.55 -0.34
N ILE A 214 14.78 1.12 -1.05
CA ILE A 214 15.27 2.47 -0.76
C ILE A 214 14.13 3.49 -0.81
N TYR A 215 13.25 3.39 -1.79
CA TYR A 215 12.09 4.27 -1.90
C TYR A 215 11.16 4.17 -0.68
N TYR A 216 10.88 2.96 -0.17
CA TYR A 216 10.09 2.81 1.05
C TYR A 216 10.86 3.27 2.31
N MET A 217 12.17 3.03 2.35
CA MET A 217 13.01 3.47 3.46
C MET A 217 13.10 5.00 3.52
N GLU A 218 13.28 5.69 2.41
CA GLU A 218 13.33 7.16 2.35
C GLU A 218 12.10 7.81 3.00
N ASP A 219 10.91 7.31 2.67
CA ASP A 219 9.63 7.82 3.20
C ASP A 219 9.50 7.51 4.70
N MET A 220 9.81 6.27 5.09
CA MET A 220 9.74 5.81 6.48
C MET A 220 10.72 6.54 7.40
N PHE A 221 11.98 6.74 6.99
CA PHE A 221 12.98 7.45 7.78
C PHE A 221 12.72 8.94 7.86
N ARG A 222 12.10 9.54 6.85
CA ARG A 222 11.83 10.98 6.83
C ARG A 222 10.70 11.37 7.77
N PHE A 223 9.66 10.54 7.88
CA PHE A 223 8.44 10.91 8.62
C PHE A 223 8.12 9.91 9.75
N ALA A 224 7.84 8.66 9.40
CA ALA A 224 7.25 7.69 10.34
C ALA A 224 8.16 7.37 11.54
N ILE A 225 9.47 7.27 11.34
CA ILE A 225 10.40 6.98 12.43
C ILE A 225 10.48 8.15 13.41
N ALA A 226 10.51 9.38 12.91
CA ALA A 226 10.52 10.57 13.75
C ALA A 226 9.23 10.65 14.60
N GLU A 227 8.06 10.51 13.97
CA GLU A 227 6.76 10.51 14.68
C GLU A 227 6.69 9.47 15.80
N VAL A 228 7.19 8.25 15.55
CA VAL A 228 7.16 7.19 16.58
C VAL A 228 8.23 7.41 17.66
N GLU A 229 9.39 8.00 17.34
CA GLU A 229 10.37 8.37 18.38
C GLU A 229 9.79 9.46 19.30
N GLU A 230 9.14 10.47 18.72
CA GLU A 230 8.53 11.59 19.45
C GLU A 230 7.40 11.09 20.35
N ALA A 231 6.47 10.30 19.80
CA ALA A 231 5.40 9.69 20.58
C ALA A 231 5.93 8.80 21.73
N LEU A 232 7.06 8.12 21.54
CA LEU A 232 7.69 7.32 22.59
C LEU A 232 8.29 8.21 23.68
N ASP A 233 8.93 9.32 23.31
CA ASP A 233 9.48 10.28 24.28
C ASP A 233 8.38 10.92 25.10
N ASP A 234 7.28 11.35 24.47
CA ASP A 234 6.10 11.89 25.17
C ASP A 234 5.58 10.90 26.22
N GLN A 235 5.49 9.61 25.88
CA GLN A 235 5.01 8.59 26.83
C GLN A 235 6.02 8.30 27.95
N LEU A 236 7.33 8.32 27.65
CA LEU A 236 8.36 8.14 28.68
C LEU A 236 8.43 9.31 29.65
N GLU A 237 8.21 10.54 29.17
CA GLU A 237 8.12 11.74 30.02
C GLU A 237 6.98 11.63 31.04
N THR A 238 5.86 10.99 30.70
CA THR A 238 4.76 10.75 31.66
C THR A 238 5.15 9.87 32.85
N LEU A 239 6.23 9.09 32.71
CA LEU A 239 6.82 8.26 33.75
C LEU A 239 8.09 8.88 34.37
N ASP A 240 8.38 10.15 34.03
CA ASP A 240 9.62 10.85 34.38
C ASP A 240 10.87 10.08 33.91
N ILE A 241 10.80 9.38 32.78
CA ILE A 241 11.94 8.63 32.21
C ILE A 241 12.49 9.44 31.03
N SER A 242 13.75 9.86 31.13
CA SER A 242 14.49 10.40 29.99
C SER A 242 15.36 9.32 29.37
N ARG A 243 15.34 9.19 28.04
CA ARG A 243 16.27 8.33 27.31
C ARG A 243 17.60 9.03 27.04
N SER A 244 18.67 8.26 26.92
CA SER A 244 19.94 8.77 26.40
C SER A 244 19.83 9.04 24.90
N PRO A 245 20.39 10.15 24.36
CA PRO A 245 20.50 10.37 22.91
C PRO A 245 21.27 9.26 22.17
N SER A 246 22.04 8.43 22.88
CA SER A 246 22.78 7.31 22.32
C SER A 246 21.98 6.00 22.24
N THR A 247 20.80 5.92 22.85
CA THR A 247 19.96 4.72 22.84
C THR A 247 19.42 4.49 21.43
N ARG A 248 19.98 3.49 20.74
CA ARG A 248 19.54 3.09 19.40
C ARG A 248 18.57 1.92 19.50
N ALA A 249 17.32 2.23 19.86
CA ALA A 249 16.25 1.24 20.01
C ALA A 249 15.85 0.56 18.69
N ARG A 250 16.31 1.07 17.53
CA ARG A 250 15.85 0.60 16.22
C ARG A 250 17.01 0.46 15.24
N ARG A 251 17.08 -0.69 14.55
CA ARG A 251 18.00 -0.93 13.43
C ARG A 251 17.22 -1.51 12.26
N PHE A 252 17.64 -1.28 11.03
CA PHE A 252 16.98 -1.83 9.85
C PHE A 252 17.92 -2.74 9.10
N GLY A 253 17.41 -3.91 8.70
CA GLY A 253 18.12 -4.87 7.87
C GLY A 253 17.50 -5.01 6.49
N THR A 254 18.26 -5.54 5.54
CA THR A 254 17.74 -5.93 4.22
C THR A 254 18.39 -7.24 3.79
N TRP A 255 17.57 -8.15 3.25
CA TRP A 255 17.98 -9.40 2.60
C TRP A 255 18.04 -9.26 1.08
N VAL A 256 17.65 -8.10 0.56
CA VAL A 256 17.69 -7.85 -0.88
C VAL A 256 19.15 -7.76 -1.31
N ALA A 257 19.50 -8.54 -2.33
CA ALA A 257 20.86 -8.89 -2.77
C ALA A 257 21.65 -9.90 -1.89
N GLY A 258 21.17 -10.29 -0.70
CA GLY A 258 21.81 -11.31 0.17
C GLY A 258 21.09 -12.66 0.23
N ALA A 259 19.80 -12.71 -0.12
CA ALA A 259 19.03 -13.95 -0.18
C ALA A 259 19.48 -14.83 -1.35
N SER A 260 20.43 -15.72 -1.11
CA SER A 260 20.78 -16.83 -2.01
C SER A 260 19.69 -17.91 -1.99
N THR A 261 18.44 -17.55 -2.30
CA THR A 261 17.38 -18.53 -2.55
C THR A 261 17.04 -18.52 -4.04
N PHE A 262 17.66 -19.47 -4.75
CA PHE A 262 17.31 -19.97 -6.08
C PHE A 262 17.62 -19.13 -7.34
N SER A 263 18.56 -18.19 -7.29
CA SER A 263 19.12 -17.62 -8.53
C SER A 263 20.65 -17.47 -8.45
N GLN A 264 21.38 -18.13 -9.35
CA GLN A 264 22.86 -18.12 -9.46
C GLN A 264 23.45 -16.75 -9.89
N ARG A 265 22.81 -15.62 -9.57
CA ARG A 265 23.19 -14.29 -10.11
C ARG A 265 23.51 -13.21 -9.08
N THR A 266 23.60 -13.50 -7.79
CA THR A 266 24.18 -12.57 -6.81
C THR A 266 25.70 -12.48 -7.03
N ARG A 267 26.13 -11.65 -7.99
CA ARG A 267 27.52 -11.19 -8.10
C ARG A 267 27.80 -10.14 -7.01
N PRO A 268 29.03 -10.03 -6.48
CA PRO A 268 29.43 -9.06 -5.46
C PRO A 268 29.22 -7.57 -5.85
N ALA A 269 28.87 -7.29 -7.10
CA ALA A 269 28.49 -5.96 -7.59
C ALA A 269 27.08 -5.51 -7.11
N GLY A 270 26.14 -6.45 -6.89
CA GLY A 270 24.78 -6.12 -6.43
C GLY A 270 24.75 -5.65 -4.98
N GLU A 271 25.50 -6.32 -4.11
CA GLU A 271 25.68 -5.93 -2.70
C GLU A 271 26.38 -4.58 -2.56
N ARG A 272 27.45 -4.33 -3.33
CA ARG A 272 28.14 -3.04 -3.34
C ARG A 272 27.24 -1.91 -3.83
N ALA A 273 26.44 -2.13 -4.88
CA ALA A 273 25.51 -1.11 -5.38
C ALA A 273 24.41 -0.78 -4.36
N LEU A 274 23.90 -1.78 -3.64
CA LEU A 274 22.93 -1.59 -2.55
C LEU A 274 23.57 -0.80 -1.40
N LEU A 275 24.75 -1.19 -0.93
CA LEU A 275 25.46 -0.51 0.16
C LEU A 275 25.78 0.95 -0.19
N LEU A 276 26.23 1.21 -1.41
CA LEU A 276 26.49 2.57 -1.90
C LEU A 276 25.20 3.40 -1.98
N SER A 277 24.09 2.78 -2.41
CA SER A 277 22.80 3.47 -2.51
C SER A 277 22.19 3.77 -1.14
N ILE A 278 22.27 2.84 -0.18
CA ILE A 278 21.86 3.05 1.22
C ILE A 278 22.70 4.16 1.86
N ASN A 279 24.02 4.16 1.66
CA ASN A 279 24.89 5.22 2.18
C ASN A 279 24.61 6.57 1.52
N GLY A 280 24.27 6.59 0.22
CA GLY A 280 23.86 7.80 -0.48
C GLY A 280 22.59 8.42 0.08
N VAL A 281 21.58 7.59 0.38
CA VAL A 281 20.31 8.01 1.02
C VAL A 281 20.56 8.53 2.43
N ALA A 282 21.35 7.81 3.23
CA ALA A 282 21.72 8.23 4.58
C ALA A 282 22.47 9.56 4.59
N THR A 283 23.28 9.83 3.57
CA THR A 283 23.98 11.11 3.40
C THR A 283 23.03 12.23 2.94
N GLY A 284 22.10 11.93 2.02
CA GLY A 284 21.09 12.88 1.56
C GLY A 284 20.09 13.31 2.64
N LEU A 285 19.69 12.38 3.52
CA LEU A 285 18.84 12.68 4.67
C LEU A 285 19.55 13.56 5.70
N LYS A 286 20.86 13.37 5.93
CA LYS A 286 21.65 14.22 6.84
C LYS A 286 21.85 15.65 6.32
N ASN A 287 21.83 15.85 5.01
CA ASN A 287 22.04 17.17 4.38
C ASN A 287 20.73 17.94 4.12
N THR A 288 19.57 17.39 4.50
CA THR A 288 18.25 18.03 4.35
C THR A 288 17.58 18.40 5.67
N GLY A 289 18.33 18.34 6.79
CA GLY A 289 17.96 18.87 8.10
C GLY A 289 18.66 20.18 8.41
#